data_AF-A0A4Y8YBS1-F1
#
_entry.id   AF-A0A4Y8YBS1-F1
#
_cell.length_a   1.000
_cell.length_b   1.000
_cell.length_c   1.000
_cell.angle_alpha   90.00
_cell.angle_beta   90.00
_cell.angle_gamma   90.00
#
_symmetry.space_group_name_H-M   'P 1'
#
loop_
_entity.id
_entity.type
_entity.pdbx_description
1 polymer ?
#
loop_
_entity_poly.entity_id
_entity_poly.type
_entity_poly.pdbx_seq_one_letter_code
_entity_poly.pdbx_strand_id
1 'polypeptide(L)'
;MKRTVIIAALLLAAVLTGCGSSSDAAVKPSSTPTPSRTYDVHDCKALLERDYAADTPRDASADPECAHLTRGEYVEAAGEVLGAHKDDFLDQAAQEIVWDAAWDETDPDQQQVVCDRLAEDGAVLVGQEMLGAGGMDEASGNPIDMVQYFHDEKC
;
A
#
# COMPACT_ATOMS: atom_id res chain seq x y z
N MET A 1 -22.62 34.80 0.53
CA MET A 1 -22.57 35.59 -0.73
C MET A 1 -21.49 35.01 -1.63
N LYS A 2 -21.84 34.78 -2.90
CA LYS A 2 -21.00 34.52 -4.09
C LYS A 2 -20.04 33.32 -4.10
N ARG A 3 -20.50 32.29 -4.82
CA ARG A 3 -19.74 31.25 -5.53
C ARG A 3 -18.74 31.90 -6.51
N THR A 4 -17.56 31.31 -6.66
CA THR A 4 -16.86 31.32 -7.95
C THR A 4 -16.15 29.99 -8.18
N VAL A 5 -16.75 29.18 -9.05
CA VAL A 5 -16.12 28.06 -9.75
C VAL A 5 -15.34 28.66 -10.92
N ILE A 6 -14.08 28.26 -11.12
CA ILE A 6 -13.38 28.47 -12.40
C ILE A 6 -12.86 27.11 -12.86
N ILE A 7 -13.59 26.55 -13.82
CA ILE A 7 -13.13 25.53 -14.75
C ILE A 7 -12.21 26.24 -15.75
N ALA A 8 -11.00 25.74 -15.97
CA ALA A 8 -10.17 26.15 -17.10
C ALA A 8 -9.57 24.90 -17.76
N ALA A 9 -9.99 24.70 -19.01
CA ALA A 9 -9.66 23.59 -19.86
C ALA A 9 -8.24 23.67 -20.43
N LEU A 10 -7.65 22.48 -20.59
CA LEU A 10 -6.78 22.03 -21.70
C LEU A 10 -6.35 23.09 -22.74
N LEU A 11 -5.05 23.32 -22.84
CA LEU A 11 -4.39 23.62 -24.12
C LEU A 11 -3.02 22.93 -24.18
N LEU A 12 -3.02 21.75 -24.81
CA LEU A 12 -1.82 21.17 -25.42
C LEU A 12 -1.31 22.14 -26.49
N ALA A 13 -0.11 22.69 -26.29
CA ALA A 13 0.63 23.40 -27.34
C ALA A 13 1.88 22.59 -27.67
N ALA A 14 1.76 21.74 -28.69
CA ALA A 14 2.89 21.14 -29.38
C ALA A 14 3.63 22.24 -30.14
N VAL A 15 4.87 22.53 -29.75
CA VAL A 15 5.77 23.40 -30.50
C VAL A 15 6.83 22.52 -31.15
N LEU A 16 6.53 22.01 -32.35
CA LEU A 16 7.52 21.47 -33.27
C LEU A 16 8.15 22.65 -34.01
N THR A 17 9.27 23.16 -33.49
CA THR A 17 10.15 24.05 -34.24
C THR A 17 11.25 23.22 -34.89
N GLY A 18 11.22 23.17 -36.22
CA GLY A 18 12.24 22.55 -37.05
C GLY A 18 13.49 23.41 -37.16
N CYS A 19 14.64 22.74 -37.26
CA CYS A 19 15.92 23.24 -37.76
C CYS A 19 16.81 22.00 -37.93
N GLY A 20 17.52 21.69 -39.02
CA GLY A 20 17.72 22.26 -40.34
C GLY A 20 18.46 21.19 -41.17
N SER A 21 18.48 21.33 -42.49
CA SER A 21 19.21 20.40 -43.37
C SER A 21 20.72 20.46 -43.17
N SER A 22 21.34 19.30 -42.96
CA SER A 22 22.71 18.99 -43.40
C SER A 22 22.81 17.47 -43.61
N SER A 23 23.21 17.08 -44.81
CA SER A 23 23.48 15.70 -45.17
C SER A 23 24.76 15.25 -44.47
N ASP A 24 24.66 14.28 -43.57
CA ASP A 24 25.76 13.40 -43.22
C ASP A 24 25.22 12.07 -42.71
N ALA A 25 26.00 11.01 -42.94
CA ALA A 25 25.66 9.60 -42.88
C ALA A 25 24.62 9.18 -41.83
N ALA A 26 23.72 8.27 -42.22
CA ALA A 26 22.83 7.56 -41.31
C ALA A 26 23.65 6.74 -40.29
N VAL A 27 24.00 7.38 -39.18
CA VAL A 27 24.46 6.72 -37.97
C VAL A 27 23.24 6.02 -37.41
N LYS A 28 23.18 4.71 -37.63
CA LYS A 28 22.25 3.81 -36.92
C LYS A 28 22.40 4.15 -35.43
N PRO A 29 21.34 4.53 -34.69
CA PRO A 29 21.47 4.78 -33.26
C PRO A 29 21.99 3.48 -32.66
N SER A 30 23.24 3.52 -32.22
CA SER A 30 23.84 2.43 -31.47
C SER A 30 23.07 2.41 -30.17
N SER A 31 22.18 1.44 -30.01
CA SER A 31 21.53 1.15 -28.74
C SER A 31 22.64 0.95 -27.73
N THR A 32 22.95 1.99 -26.95
CA THR A 32 23.78 1.79 -25.77
C THR A 32 22.97 0.83 -24.91
N PRO A 33 23.48 -0.36 -24.58
CA PRO A 33 22.76 -1.24 -23.69
C PRO A 33 22.54 -0.46 -22.39
N THR A 34 21.28 -0.16 -22.08
CA THR A 34 20.93 0.22 -20.71
C THR A 34 21.47 -0.90 -19.84
N PRO A 35 22.32 -0.62 -18.85
CA PRO A 35 22.78 -1.68 -17.96
C PRO A 35 21.52 -2.33 -17.39
N SER A 36 21.33 -3.63 -17.66
CA SER A 36 20.30 -4.38 -16.94
C SER A 36 20.71 -4.31 -15.49
N ARG A 37 19.89 -3.71 -14.64
CA ARG A 37 20.14 -3.69 -13.21
C ARG A 37 20.35 -5.13 -12.76
N THR A 38 21.51 -5.42 -12.20
CA THR A 38 21.76 -6.70 -11.54
C THR A 38 21.19 -6.56 -10.14
N TYR A 39 20.19 -7.36 -9.83
CA TYR A 39 19.63 -7.45 -8.50
C TYR A 39 20.42 -8.47 -7.69
N ASP A 40 20.47 -8.25 -6.37
CA ASP A 40 21.00 -9.20 -5.41
C ASP A 40 19.98 -9.51 -4.29
N VAL A 41 20.40 -10.31 -3.31
CA VAL A 41 19.55 -10.68 -2.16
C VAL A 41 19.11 -9.46 -1.33
N HIS A 42 19.91 -8.38 -1.30
CA HIS A 42 19.54 -7.15 -0.59
C HIS A 42 18.44 -6.39 -1.31
N ASP A 43 18.45 -6.35 -2.66
CA ASP A 43 17.36 -5.78 -3.43
C ASP A 43 16.03 -6.54 -3.18
N CYS A 44 16.08 -7.88 -3.13
CA CYS A 44 14.90 -8.69 -2.80
C CYS A 44 14.37 -8.40 -1.38
N LYS A 45 15.26 -8.35 -0.38
CA LYS A 45 14.87 -7.98 0.99
C LYS A 45 14.27 -6.58 1.05
N ALA A 46 14.85 -5.60 0.36
CA ALA A 46 14.32 -4.25 0.32
C ALA A 46 12.94 -4.14 -0.36
N LEU A 47 12.64 -5.01 -1.33
CA LEU A 47 11.29 -5.16 -1.88
C LEU A 47 10.34 -5.73 -0.83
N LEU A 48 10.68 -6.83 -0.17
CA LEU A 48 9.84 -7.47 0.86
C LEU A 48 9.56 -6.53 2.04
N GLU A 49 10.58 -5.80 2.51
CA GLU A 49 10.46 -4.78 3.56
C GLU A 49 9.55 -3.62 3.14
N ARG A 50 9.63 -3.20 1.87
CA ARG A 50 8.76 -2.14 1.35
C ARG A 50 7.32 -2.61 1.24
N ASP A 51 7.10 -3.83 0.77
CA ASP A 51 5.75 -4.41 0.66
C ASP A 51 5.14 -4.61 2.05
N TYR A 52 5.94 -5.00 3.05
CA TYR A 52 5.53 -5.02 4.46
C TYR A 52 5.18 -3.62 4.98
N ALA A 53 6.06 -2.62 4.79
CA ALA A 53 5.81 -1.25 5.25
C ALA A 53 4.63 -0.57 4.53
N ALA A 54 4.22 -1.10 3.38
CA ALA A 54 3.04 -0.68 2.63
C ALA A 54 1.78 -1.50 3.01
N ASP A 55 1.84 -2.32 4.06
CA ASP A 55 0.77 -3.20 4.54
C ASP A 55 0.22 -4.14 3.44
N THR A 56 1.10 -4.56 2.53
CA THR A 56 0.77 -5.45 1.41
C THR A 56 1.77 -6.60 1.26
N PRO A 57 2.06 -7.36 2.35
CA PRO A 57 2.98 -8.49 2.28
C PRO A 57 2.46 -9.51 1.26
N ARG A 58 3.32 -9.88 0.30
CA ARG A 58 2.98 -10.81 -0.77
C ARG A 58 4.17 -11.67 -1.15
N ASP A 59 3.89 -12.74 -1.88
CA ASP A 59 4.94 -13.50 -2.53
C ASP A 59 5.57 -12.67 -3.64
N ALA A 60 6.81 -12.25 -3.43
CA ALA A 60 7.61 -11.49 -4.39
C ALA A 60 8.57 -12.38 -5.20
N SER A 61 8.48 -13.71 -5.09
CA SER A 61 9.42 -14.63 -5.75
C SER A 61 9.45 -14.51 -7.28
N ALA A 62 8.42 -13.93 -7.89
CA ALA A 62 8.33 -13.68 -9.33
C ALA A 62 8.80 -12.27 -9.74
N ASP A 63 9.08 -11.36 -8.80
CA ASP A 63 9.49 -9.99 -9.08
C ASP A 63 10.95 -9.92 -9.54
N PRO A 64 11.32 -8.94 -10.39
CA PRO A 64 12.69 -8.81 -10.92
C PRO A 64 13.78 -8.85 -9.84
N GLU A 65 13.51 -8.23 -8.69
CA GLU A 65 14.38 -8.13 -7.53
C GLU A 65 14.64 -9.49 -6.86
N CYS A 66 13.74 -10.46 -6.99
CA CYS A 66 13.81 -11.76 -6.30
C CYS A 66 13.88 -12.97 -7.24
N ALA A 67 13.43 -12.85 -8.49
CA ALA A 67 13.26 -13.96 -9.43
C ALA A 67 14.55 -14.69 -9.81
N HIS A 68 15.70 -14.07 -9.56
CA HIS A 68 17.01 -14.64 -9.81
C HIS A 68 17.51 -15.54 -8.65
N LEU A 69 16.89 -15.43 -7.47
CA LEU A 69 17.26 -16.20 -6.29
C LEU A 69 16.77 -17.65 -6.43
N THR A 70 17.54 -18.57 -5.85
CA THR A 70 17.02 -19.92 -5.61
C THR A 70 15.90 -19.87 -4.57
N ARG A 71 15.07 -20.91 -4.55
CA ARG A 71 14.02 -21.06 -3.54
C ARG A 71 14.58 -20.98 -2.11
N GLY A 72 15.78 -21.52 -1.86
CA GLY A 72 16.41 -21.47 -0.54
C GLY A 72 16.77 -20.05 -0.13
N GLU A 73 17.43 -19.31 -1.02
CA GLU A 73 17.82 -17.91 -0.78
C GLU A 73 16.61 -16.99 -0.62
N TYR A 74 15.55 -17.20 -1.41
CA TYR A 74 14.31 -16.44 -1.25
C TYR A 74 13.63 -16.73 0.10
N VAL A 75 13.52 -18.00 0.50
CA VAL A 75 12.92 -18.37 1.79
C VAL A 75 13.73 -17.82 2.97
N GLU A 76 15.06 -17.82 2.87
CA GLU A 76 15.93 -17.20 3.89
C GLU A 76 15.71 -15.69 3.94
N ALA A 77 15.69 -15.01 2.79
CA ALA A 77 15.42 -13.58 2.72
C ALA A 77 14.05 -13.19 3.28
N ALA A 78 12.99 -13.90 2.88
CA ALA A 78 11.65 -13.68 3.41
C ALA A 78 11.54 -14.02 4.90
N GLY A 79 12.20 -15.10 5.34
CA GLY A 79 12.25 -15.50 6.74
C GLY A 79 12.94 -14.46 7.64
N GLU A 80 13.97 -13.78 7.14
CA GLU A 80 14.61 -12.68 7.87
C GLU A 80 13.69 -11.48 8.04
N VAL A 81 12.98 -11.06 6.98
CA VAL A 81 12.01 -9.94 7.05
C VAL A 81 10.87 -10.29 8.00
N LEU A 82 10.27 -11.47 7.84
CA LEU A 82 9.21 -11.95 8.75
C LEU A 82 9.70 -12.08 10.20
N GLY A 83 10.94 -12.53 10.40
CA GLY A 83 11.55 -12.65 11.71
C GLY A 83 11.79 -11.30 12.39
N ALA A 84 12.13 -10.26 11.60
CA ALA A 84 12.34 -8.91 12.09
C ALA A 84 11.04 -8.26 12.58
N HIS A 85 9.92 -8.55 11.92
CA HIS A 85 8.59 -7.98 12.23
C HIS A 85 7.67 -8.94 13.00
N LYS A 86 8.23 -10.04 13.52
CA LYS A 86 7.45 -11.11 14.17
C LYS A 86 6.63 -10.60 15.37
N ASP A 87 7.20 -9.72 16.18
CA ASP A 87 6.48 -9.21 17.35
C ASP A 87 5.35 -8.26 16.92
N ASP A 88 5.55 -7.43 15.89
CA ASP A 88 4.52 -6.57 15.31
C ASP A 88 3.33 -7.40 14.77
N PHE A 89 3.60 -8.52 14.09
CA PHE A 89 2.54 -9.45 13.66
C PHE A 89 1.76 -10.05 14.82
N LEU A 90 2.43 -10.40 15.92
CA LEU A 90 1.77 -10.98 17.09
C LEU A 90 0.90 -9.93 17.80
N ASP A 91 1.37 -8.69 17.88
CA ASP A 91 0.64 -7.59 18.49
C ASP A 91 -0.58 -7.18 17.65
N GLN A 92 -0.44 -7.18 16.31
CA GLN A 92 -1.57 -6.96 15.41
C GLN A 92 -2.60 -8.10 15.53
N ALA A 93 -2.17 -9.36 15.45
CA ALA A 93 -3.08 -10.49 15.57
C ALA A 93 -3.81 -10.52 16.93
N ALA A 94 -3.15 -10.11 18.01
CA ALA A 94 -3.78 -10.00 19.32
C ALA A 94 -4.90 -8.95 19.34
N GLN A 95 -4.69 -7.80 18.69
CA GLN A 95 -5.70 -6.75 18.55
C GLN A 95 -6.89 -7.22 17.71
N GLU A 96 -6.63 -7.83 16.55
CA GLU A 96 -7.68 -8.37 15.67
C GLU A 96 -8.56 -9.40 16.37
N ILE A 97 -7.99 -10.26 17.22
CA ILE A 97 -8.77 -11.21 18.05
C ILE A 97 -9.75 -10.48 18.99
N VAL A 98 -9.32 -9.39 19.61
CA VAL A 98 -10.18 -8.59 20.50
C VAL A 98 -11.27 -7.89 19.70
N TRP A 99 -10.92 -7.35 18.53
CA TRP A 99 -11.87 -6.70 17.63
C TRP A 99 -12.91 -7.67 17.09
N ASP A 100 -12.50 -8.89 16.73
CA ASP A 100 -13.38 -9.97 16.31
C ASP A 100 -14.38 -10.35 17.38
N ALA A 101 -13.92 -10.51 18.63
CA ALA A 101 -14.80 -10.78 19.74
C ALA A 101 -15.83 -9.65 19.94
N ALA A 102 -15.40 -8.39 19.87
CA ALA A 102 -16.29 -7.24 19.99
C ALA A 102 -17.30 -7.15 18.82
N TRP A 103 -16.87 -7.46 17.60
CA TRP A 103 -17.73 -7.51 16.42
C TRP A 103 -18.79 -8.59 16.57
N ASP A 104 -18.40 -9.81 16.96
CA ASP A 104 -19.31 -10.95 17.11
C ASP A 104 -20.34 -10.75 18.25
N GLU A 105 -20.00 -9.94 19.26
CA GLU A 105 -20.94 -9.53 20.32
C GLU A 105 -21.90 -8.42 19.89
N THR A 106 -21.62 -7.72 18.78
CA THR A 106 -22.46 -6.64 18.26
C THR A 106 -23.65 -7.22 17.49
N ASP A 107 -24.86 -6.72 17.77
CA ASP A 107 -26.07 -7.17 17.07
C ASP A 107 -25.95 -6.99 15.54
N PRO A 108 -26.44 -7.94 14.71
CA PRO A 108 -26.29 -7.86 13.25
C PRO A 108 -26.86 -6.58 12.62
N ASP A 109 -27.96 -6.05 13.15
CA ASP A 109 -28.53 -4.78 12.67
C ASP A 109 -27.56 -3.62 12.92
N GLN A 110 -26.84 -3.66 14.03
CA GLN A 110 -25.84 -2.65 14.38
C GLN A 110 -24.54 -2.84 13.57
N GLN A 111 -24.13 -4.09 13.29
CA GLN A 111 -23.05 -4.40 12.35
C GLN A 111 -23.33 -3.80 10.97
N GLN A 112 -24.56 -3.96 10.46
CA GLN A 112 -24.96 -3.36 9.17
C GLN A 112 -24.86 -1.83 9.20
N VAL A 113 -25.31 -1.19 10.28
CA VAL A 113 -25.17 0.28 10.43
C VAL A 113 -23.70 0.71 10.40
N VAL A 114 -22.80 -0.05 11.03
CA VAL A 114 -21.36 0.21 10.98
C VAL A 114 -20.83 0.06 9.56
N CYS A 115 -21.18 -1.02 8.85
CA CYS A 115 -20.73 -1.24 7.47
C CYS A 115 -21.26 -0.18 6.50
N ASP A 116 -22.53 0.19 6.59
CA ASP A 116 -23.12 1.26 5.78
C ASP A 116 -22.37 2.58 6.00
N ARG A 117 -22.05 2.88 7.26
CA ARG A 117 -21.28 4.06 7.62
C ARG A 117 -19.86 4.00 7.08
N LEU A 118 -19.20 2.85 7.16
CA LEU A 118 -17.86 2.69 6.64
C LEU A 118 -17.79 2.84 5.12
N ALA A 119 -18.80 2.34 4.41
CA ALA A 119 -18.93 2.51 2.97
C ALA A 119 -19.18 3.98 2.56
N GLU A 120 -19.92 4.75 3.36
CA GLU A 120 -20.24 6.16 3.08
C GLU A 120 -19.08 7.09 3.46
N ASP A 121 -18.57 6.97 4.68
CA ASP A 121 -17.66 7.93 5.30
C ASP A 121 -16.18 7.51 5.19
N GLY A 122 -15.92 6.21 5.04
CA GLY A 122 -14.58 5.62 5.07
C GLY A 122 -14.01 5.46 6.48
N ALA A 123 -13.14 4.47 6.64
CA ALA A 123 -12.61 4.06 7.94
C ALA A 123 -11.82 5.16 8.68
N VAL A 124 -11.10 6.01 7.95
CA VAL A 124 -10.30 7.10 8.54
C VAL A 124 -11.20 8.13 9.26
N LEU A 125 -12.32 8.53 8.65
CA LEU A 125 -13.22 9.52 9.24
C LEU A 125 -13.89 8.94 10.50
N VAL A 126 -14.44 7.73 10.37
CA VAL A 126 -15.12 7.03 11.45
C VAL A 126 -14.15 6.77 12.62
N GLY A 127 -12.93 6.31 12.36
CA GLY A 127 -11.90 6.10 13.38
C GLY A 127 -11.47 7.39 14.09
N GLN A 128 -11.35 8.52 13.38
CA GLN A 128 -11.05 9.82 13.99
C GLN A 128 -12.16 10.31 14.92
N GLU A 129 -13.43 10.06 14.58
CA GLU A 129 -14.55 10.39 15.46
C GLU A 129 -14.53 9.54 16.74
N MET A 130 -14.20 8.25 16.62
CA MET A 130 -14.07 7.36 17.79
C MET A 130 -12.95 7.80 18.72
N LEU A 131 -11.81 8.25 18.17
CA LEU A 131 -10.73 8.87 18.95
C LEU A 131 -11.20 10.11 19.69
N GLY A 132 -11.94 11.00 19.02
CA GLY A 132 -12.46 12.25 19.58
C GLY A 132 -13.51 12.06 20.69
N ALA A 133 -14.16 10.90 20.75
CA ALA A 133 -15.17 10.56 21.75
C ALA A 133 -14.58 10.09 23.10
N GLY A 134 -13.25 10.15 23.27
CA GLY A 134 -12.55 9.60 24.45
C GLY A 134 -12.11 8.16 24.23
N GLY A 135 -11.59 7.88 23.04
CA GLY A 135 -11.36 6.56 22.48
C GLY A 135 -10.61 5.58 23.40
N MET A 136 -11.00 4.31 23.22
CA MET A 136 -10.42 3.02 23.61
C MET A 136 -9.16 3.00 24.51
N ASP A 137 -9.12 2.04 25.42
CA ASP A 137 -7.93 1.80 26.23
C ASP A 137 -6.75 1.30 25.36
N GLU A 138 -5.52 1.42 25.85
CA GLU A 138 -4.33 0.94 25.12
C GLU A 138 -4.42 -0.55 24.73
N ALA A 139 -5.24 -1.34 25.44
CA ALA A 139 -5.42 -2.76 25.16
C ALA A 139 -6.32 -3.03 23.94
N SER A 140 -7.18 -2.07 23.55
CA SER A 140 -8.07 -2.18 22.41
C SER A 140 -7.50 -1.58 21.12
N GLY A 141 -6.25 -1.10 21.15
CA GLY A 141 -5.51 -0.69 19.96
C GLY A 141 -5.95 0.66 19.39
N ASN A 142 -5.48 0.95 18.17
CA ASN A 142 -5.80 2.19 17.48
C ASN A 142 -7.20 2.12 16.84
N PRO A 143 -8.13 3.05 17.16
CA PRO A 143 -9.47 3.04 16.59
C PRO A 143 -9.53 3.21 15.07
N ILE A 144 -8.55 3.84 14.44
CA ILE A 144 -8.49 3.92 12.97
C ILE A 144 -8.20 2.54 12.39
N ASP A 145 -7.25 1.81 12.98
CA ASP A 145 -6.82 0.50 12.50
C ASP A 145 -7.92 -0.54 12.73
N MET A 146 -8.60 -0.50 13.88
CA MET A 146 -9.78 -1.34 14.15
C MET A 146 -10.89 -1.12 13.11
N VAL A 147 -11.18 0.14 12.80
CA VAL A 147 -12.27 0.49 11.89
C VAL A 147 -11.90 0.15 10.43
N GLN A 148 -10.63 0.30 10.07
CA GLN A 148 -10.11 -0.18 8.79
C GLN A 148 -10.23 -1.70 8.68
N TYR A 149 -9.85 -2.44 9.74
CA TYR A 149 -10.01 -3.88 9.82
C TYR A 149 -11.47 -4.31 9.64
N PHE A 150 -12.43 -3.66 10.32
CA PHE A 150 -13.85 -3.96 10.12
C PHE A 150 -14.31 -3.69 8.68
N HIS A 151 -13.85 -2.60 8.08
CA HIS A 151 -14.20 -2.29 6.69
C HIS A 151 -13.68 -3.35 5.73
N ASP A 152 -12.45 -3.82 5.90
CA ASP A 152 -11.81 -4.71 4.94
C ASP A 152 -12.17 -6.19 5.13
N GLU A 153 -12.36 -6.64 6.38
CA GLU A 153 -12.54 -8.07 6.70
C GLU A 153 -13.99 -8.44 7.10
N LYS A 154 -14.84 -7.47 7.46
CA LYS A 154 -16.20 -7.76 7.99
C LYS A 154 -17.36 -7.32 7.08
N CYS A 155 -17.21 -6.30 6.23
CA CYS A 155 -18.34 -5.58 5.62
C CYS A 155 -18.79 -5.98 4.18
#